data_AF-A0A2E4PQ00-F1
#
_entry.id   AF-A0A2E4PQ00-F1
#
_cell.length_a   1.000
_cell.length_b   1.000
_cell.length_c   1.000
_cell.angle_alpha   90.00
_cell.angle_beta   90.00
_cell.angle_gamma   90.00
#
_symmetry.space_group_name_H-M   'P 1'
#
loop_
_entity.id
_entity.type
_entity.pdbx_description
1 polymer ?
#
loop_
_entity_poly.entity_id
_entity_poly.type
_entity_poly.pdbx_seq_one_letter_code
_entity_poly.pdbx_strand_id
1 'polypeptide(L)'
;MIPKKNNVWGMEYTLNKADAYPIKSYIDFELDQDPKKVEHVVDPLSGVFEKLSSLGPGEQMWIQILIRQNKGVTIDHTFGRRSKSWKDEAQEEIERIYEKAKPTSKDPVTAEITEGYPQLKPAEVNVIKALERSVDKQGFDAGVRAVYITKPDVFKGNKIPTNIVNLWSTFGSGYLNKFVPGNTWHVSLDYPWQDFRNMRAARFSRRILDAYRRRSLFHPPYERPRFVLTTEELATIYHFPTAETKAPGIQRISSTKGDAPTNLPT
;
A
#
# COMPACT_ATOMS: atom_id res chain seq x y z
N MET A 1 2.95 32.55 -0.80
CA MET A 1 2.09 32.58 -2.00
C MET A 1 1.59 31.17 -2.28
N ILE A 2 0.27 30.98 -2.30
CA ILE A 2 -0.40 29.79 -2.83
C ILE A 2 0.07 29.60 -4.29
N PRO A 3 0.25 28.37 -4.81
CA PRO A 3 0.42 28.17 -6.25
C PRO A 3 -0.78 28.80 -6.98
N LYS A 4 -0.60 30.01 -7.53
CA LYS A 4 -1.68 30.83 -8.11
C LYS A 4 -2.43 30.14 -9.26
N LYS A 5 -1.89 29.07 -9.82
CA LYS A 5 -2.44 28.38 -11.00
C LYS A 5 -3.10 27.04 -10.70
N ASN A 6 -2.71 26.31 -9.65
CA ASN A 6 -3.16 24.93 -9.40
C ASN A 6 -3.32 24.68 -7.89
N ASN A 7 -4.41 24.02 -7.49
CA ASN A 7 -4.57 23.46 -6.16
C ASN A 7 -3.86 22.10 -6.10
N VAL A 8 -3.13 21.86 -5.01
CA VAL A 8 -2.41 20.60 -4.80
C VAL A 8 -2.83 20.02 -3.48
N TRP A 9 -3.26 18.77 -3.50
CA TRP A 9 -3.50 17.95 -2.33
C TRP A 9 -2.65 16.69 -2.43
N GLY A 10 -2.32 16.07 -1.32
CA GLY A 10 -1.73 14.75 -1.37
C GLY A 10 -1.46 14.18 0.01
N MET A 11 -1.02 12.93 -0.02
CA MET A 11 -0.81 12.13 1.17
C MET A 11 0.28 11.10 0.92
N GLU A 12 0.82 10.60 2.02
CA GLU A 12 1.62 9.38 2.05
C GLU A 12 0.76 8.29 2.69
N TYR A 13 0.87 7.08 2.18
CA TYR A 13 0.21 5.92 2.78
C TYR A 13 1.11 5.36 3.87
N THR A 14 0.49 4.80 4.90
CA THR A 14 1.13 3.97 5.92
C THR A 14 0.38 2.65 6.02
N LEU A 15 0.96 1.68 6.70
CA LEU A 15 0.28 0.43 7.03
C LEU A 15 -0.56 0.59 8.30
N ASN A 16 -1.67 -0.15 8.40
CA ASN A 16 -2.56 -0.10 9.56
C ASN A 16 -2.10 -1.03 10.69
N LYS A 17 -1.51 -2.18 10.32
CA LYS A 17 -0.89 -3.13 11.25
C LYS A 17 0.63 -3.00 11.16
N ALA A 18 1.33 -3.65 12.09
CA ALA A 18 2.79 -3.74 12.09
C ALA A 18 3.34 -4.29 10.76
N ASP A 19 4.58 -3.92 10.44
CA ASP A 19 5.27 -4.29 9.18
C ASP A 19 5.43 -5.81 9.01
N ALA A 20 5.34 -6.58 10.10
CA ALA A 20 5.30 -8.03 10.07
C ALA A 20 4.14 -8.58 9.22
N TYR A 21 2.97 -7.93 9.26
CA TYR A 21 1.80 -8.38 8.52
C TYR A 21 1.88 -7.94 7.05
N PRO A 22 1.86 -8.89 6.09
CA PRO A 22 1.87 -8.53 4.69
C PRO A 22 0.50 -8.01 4.24
N ILE A 23 0.44 -7.31 3.10
CA ILE A 23 -0.78 -7.05 2.32
C ILE A 23 -1.13 -8.28 1.47
N LYS A 24 -2.30 -8.26 0.80
CA LYS A 24 -2.63 -9.30 -0.18
C LYS A 24 -1.61 -9.28 -1.33
N SER A 25 -1.05 -10.45 -1.61
CA SER A 25 -0.13 -10.71 -2.70
C SER A 25 -0.86 -11.27 -3.93
N TYR A 26 -0.17 -11.30 -5.07
CA TYR A 26 -0.64 -11.87 -6.33
C TYR A 26 -1.07 -13.35 -6.20
N ILE A 27 -0.45 -14.10 -5.28
CA ILE A 27 -0.83 -15.48 -4.97
C ILE A 27 -2.22 -15.53 -4.34
N ASP A 28 -2.53 -14.57 -3.46
CA ASP A 28 -3.85 -14.48 -2.81
C ASP A 28 -4.95 -14.00 -3.79
N PHE A 29 -4.54 -13.43 -4.93
CA PHE A 29 -5.41 -13.14 -6.08
C PHE A 29 -5.39 -14.24 -7.15
N GLU A 30 -4.69 -15.36 -6.90
CA GLU A 30 -4.56 -16.49 -7.82
C GLU A 30 -3.98 -16.10 -9.19
N LEU A 31 -3.23 -15.00 -9.28
CA LEU A 31 -2.61 -14.52 -10.53
C LEU A 31 -1.45 -15.40 -11.02
N ASP A 32 -0.92 -16.27 -10.16
CA ASP A 32 0.14 -17.22 -10.48
C ASP A 32 -0.38 -18.50 -11.16
N GLN A 33 -1.67 -18.82 -11.00
CA GLN A 33 -2.22 -20.05 -11.54
C GLN A 33 -2.61 -19.86 -13.01
N ASP A 34 -2.31 -20.87 -13.83
CA ASP A 34 -2.82 -20.94 -15.20
C ASP A 34 -4.36 -20.85 -15.16
N PRO A 35 -4.96 -19.81 -15.76
CA PRO A 35 -6.38 -19.59 -15.61
C PRO A 35 -7.14 -20.69 -16.38
N LYS A 36 -7.73 -21.64 -15.65
CA LYS A 36 -8.70 -22.59 -16.24
C LYS A 36 -9.90 -21.88 -16.87
N LYS A 37 -10.18 -20.65 -16.41
CA LYS A 37 -11.17 -19.72 -16.97
C LYS A 37 -10.63 -18.29 -16.87
N VAL A 38 -10.22 -17.78 -18.03
CA VAL A 38 -9.73 -16.44 -18.31
C VAL A 38 -10.60 -15.32 -17.70
N GLU A 39 -11.93 -15.52 -17.65
CA GLU A 39 -12.89 -14.51 -17.17
C GLU A 39 -12.88 -14.26 -15.65
N HIS A 40 -12.25 -15.12 -14.84
CA HIS A 40 -12.24 -14.98 -13.38
C HIS A 40 -10.96 -14.34 -12.83
N VAL A 41 -10.00 -13.96 -13.69
CA VAL A 41 -8.78 -13.28 -13.27
C VAL A 41 -9.10 -11.82 -12.93
N VAL A 42 -9.33 -11.54 -11.65
CA VAL A 42 -9.57 -10.19 -11.15
C VAL A 42 -8.24 -9.57 -10.73
N ASP A 43 -7.64 -8.79 -11.64
CA ASP A 43 -6.43 -8.04 -11.31
C ASP A 43 -6.75 -6.89 -10.32
N PRO A 44 -6.08 -6.85 -9.15
CA PRO A 44 -6.33 -5.84 -8.13
C PRO A 44 -5.99 -4.40 -8.57
N LEU A 45 -5.14 -4.22 -9.59
CA LEU A 45 -4.85 -2.89 -10.16
C LEU A 45 -6.01 -2.33 -10.98
N SER A 46 -6.94 -3.16 -11.45
CA SER A 46 -8.12 -2.70 -12.21
C SER A 46 -8.90 -1.63 -11.44
N GLY A 47 -9.09 -1.82 -10.12
CA GLY A 47 -9.76 -0.84 -9.27
C GLY A 47 -8.95 0.44 -9.03
N VAL A 48 -7.62 0.36 -9.08
CA VAL A 48 -6.72 1.53 -9.03
C VAL A 48 -6.88 2.34 -10.32
N PHE A 49 -6.88 1.66 -11.47
CA PHE A 49 -7.02 2.29 -12.78
C PHE A 49 -8.41 2.87 -13.03
N GLU A 50 -9.46 2.22 -12.55
CA GLU A 50 -10.82 2.76 -12.61
C GLU A 50 -10.91 4.10 -11.86
N LYS A 51 -10.36 4.17 -10.65
CA LYS A 51 -10.28 5.42 -9.87
C LYS A 51 -9.45 6.49 -10.57
N LEU A 52 -8.31 6.11 -11.17
CA LEU A 52 -7.49 7.01 -11.99
C LEU A 52 -8.25 7.52 -13.23
N SER A 53 -9.08 6.68 -13.85
CA SER A 53 -9.85 7.04 -15.04
C SER A 53 -11.05 7.94 -14.76
N SER A 54 -11.55 7.94 -13.52
CA SER A 54 -12.65 8.82 -13.09
C SER A 54 -12.27 10.31 -13.02
N LEU A 55 -10.99 10.62 -13.24
CA LEU A 55 -10.46 11.98 -13.21
C LEU A 55 -10.87 12.74 -14.47
N GLY A 56 -11.44 13.93 -14.26
CA GLY A 56 -11.94 14.77 -15.34
C GLY A 56 -10.88 15.69 -15.95
N PRO A 57 -11.23 16.43 -17.01
CA PRO A 57 -10.35 17.42 -17.62
C PRO A 57 -9.86 18.45 -16.60
N GLY A 58 -8.55 18.64 -16.49
CA GLY A 58 -7.94 19.60 -15.55
C GLY A 58 -7.72 19.04 -14.13
N GLU A 59 -8.02 17.76 -13.89
CA GLU A 59 -7.62 16.99 -12.72
C GLU A 59 -6.43 16.08 -13.10
N GLN A 60 -5.43 15.97 -12.23
CA GLN A 60 -4.28 15.09 -12.41
C GLN A 60 -3.99 14.37 -11.10
N MET A 61 -3.76 13.05 -11.16
CA MET A 61 -3.32 12.26 -10.01
C MET A 61 -2.00 11.58 -10.33
N TRP A 62 -1.02 11.78 -9.47
CA TRP A 62 0.32 11.25 -9.59
C TRP A 62 0.59 10.32 -8.41
N ILE A 63 0.98 9.09 -8.72
CA ILE A 63 1.35 8.08 -7.74
C ILE A 63 2.87 7.93 -7.79
N GLN A 64 3.47 7.72 -6.63
CA GLN A 64 4.90 7.50 -6.49
C GLN A 64 5.13 6.39 -5.48
N ILE A 65 5.80 5.33 -5.91
CA ILE A 65 6.28 4.24 -5.07
C ILE A 65 7.79 4.39 -5.00
N LEU A 66 8.32 4.58 -3.79
CA LEU A 66 9.75 4.70 -3.52
C LEU A 66 10.20 3.44 -2.80
N ILE A 67 11.25 2.82 -3.31
CA ILE A 67 11.77 1.54 -2.82
C ILE A 67 13.25 1.70 -2.53
N ARG A 68 13.70 1.17 -1.40
CA ARG A 68 15.10 1.10 -1.00
C ARG A 68 15.37 -0.28 -0.42
N GLN A 69 16.60 -0.78 -0.59
CA GLN A 69 17.04 -1.98 0.10
C GLN A 69 16.86 -1.83 1.62
N ASN A 70 16.18 -2.80 2.24
CA ASN A 70 16.09 -2.86 3.69
C ASN A 70 17.45 -3.32 4.24
N LYS A 71 18.04 -2.52 5.13
CA LYS A 71 19.31 -2.85 5.78
C LYS A 71 19.15 -3.74 7.03
N GLY A 72 17.95 -4.27 7.27
CA GLY A 72 17.61 -5.17 8.36
C GLY A 72 17.29 -4.49 9.70
N VAL A 73 17.40 -3.15 9.76
CA VAL A 73 17.32 -2.38 10.99
C VAL A 73 16.17 -1.38 10.90
N THR A 74 15.09 -1.68 11.60
CA THR A 74 14.12 -0.67 12.02
C THR A 74 14.83 0.13 13.09
N ILE A 75 15.24 1.36 12.77
CA ILE A 75 15.93 2.24 13.72
C ILE A 75 14.88 2.63 14.76
N ASP A 76 14.81 1.86 15.85
CA ASP A 76 14.07 2.28 17.03
C ASP A 76 14.91 3.38 17.69
N HIS A 77 14.41 4.62 17.66
CA HIS A 77 15.08 5.77 18.28
C HIS A 77 14.98 5.73 19.82
N THR A 78 14.43 4.66 20.39
CA THR A 78 14.32 4.46 21.83
C THR A 78 15.66 3.97 22.39
N PHE A 79 16.34 4.84 23.13
CA PHE A 79 17.65 4.59 23.74
C PHE A 79 17.65 3.25 24.52
N GLY A 80 18.53 2.32 24.14
CA GLY A 80 18.74 1.04 24.85
C GLY A 80 17.95 -0.17 24.37
N ARG A 81 17.06 -0.05 23.38
CA ARG A 81 16.45 -1.23 22.72
C ARG A 81 17.28 -1.69 21.53
N ARG A 82 17.52 -3.00 21.42
CA ARG A 82 18.07 -3.59 20.19
C ARG A 82 17.07 -3.32 19.07
N SER A 83 17.56 -2.83 17.94
CA SER A 83 16.78 -2.71 16.71
C SER A 83 16.25 -4.09 16.33
N LYS A 84 14.93 -4.27 16.35
CA LYS A 84 14.28 -5.49 15.86
C LYS A 84 14.13 -5.42 14.35
N SER A 85 14.35 -6.53 13.67
CA SER A 85 13.98 -6.67 12.27
C SER A 85 12.49 -6.97 12.16
N TRP A 86 11.89 -6.59 11.03
CA TRP A 86 10.50 -6.98 10.72
C TRP A 86 10.33 -8.50 10.68
N LYS A 87 11.40 -9.26 10.37
CA LYS A 87 11.41 -10.73 10.42
C LYS A 87 11.28 -11.26 11.85
N ASP A 88 11.96 -10.61 12.80
CA ASP A 88 11.88 -10.98 14.21
C ASP A 88 10.47 -10.67 14.75
N GLU A 89 9.90 -9.52 14.36
CA GLU A 89 8.52 -9.16 14.71
C GLU A 89 7.50 -10.16 14.15
N ALA A 90 7.70 -10.66 12.93
CA ALA A 90 6.85 -11.68 12.33
C ALA A 90 6.95 -13.03 13.07
N GLN A 91 8.16 -13.44 13.46
CA GLN A 91 8.36 -14.67 14.24
C GLN A 91 7.72 -14.58 15.63
N GLU A 92 7.91 -13.45 16.33
CA GLU A 92 7.26 -13.18 17.62
C GLU A 92 5.72 -13.16 17.50
N GLU A 93 5.18 -12.71 16.38
CA GLU A 93 3.74 -12.77 16.12
C GLU A 93 3.26 -14.20 15.93
N ILE A 94 3.98 -15.02 15.16
CA ILE A 94 3.67 -16.43 14.94
C ILE A 94 3.64 -17.18 16.28
N GLU A 95 4.68 -17.00 17.10
CA GLU A 95 4.76 -17.61 18.44
C GLU A 95 3.61 -17.16 19.34
N ARG A 96 3.25 -15.88 19.32
CA ARG A 96 2.10 -15.36 20.07
C ARG A 96 0.78 -15.97 19.62
N ILE A 97 0.60 -16.23 18.33
CA ILE A 97 -0.60 -16.92 17.81
C ILE A 97 -0.63 -18.36 18.31
N TYR A 98 0.50 -19.07 18.28
CA TYR A 98 0.61 -20.43 18.81
C TYR A 98 0.33 -20.50 20.32
N GLU A 99 0.90 -19.59 21.12
CA GLU A 99 0.67 -19.53 22.56
C GLU A 99 -0.80 -19.27 22.90
N LYS A 100 -1.47 -18.37 22.17
CA LYS A 100 -2.91 -18.10 22.35
C LYS A 100 -3.79 -19.29 21.98
N ALA A 101 -3.33 -20.13 21.05
CA ALA A 101 -4.06 -21.29 20.58
C ALA A 101 -3.84 -22.54 21.45
N LYS A 102 -2.89 -22.52 22.40
CA LYS A 102 -2.69 -23.60 23.35
C LYS A 102 -3.86 -23.65 24.35
N PRO A 103 -4.62 -24.77 24.42
CA PRO A 103 -5.61 -24.94 25.46
C PRO A 103 -4.89 -25.18 26.80
N THR A 104 -5.08 -24.27 27.75
CA THR A 104 -4.61 -24.45 29.12
C THR A 104 -5.67 -25.20 29.91
N SER A 105 -5.44 -26.48 30.23
CA SER A 105 -6.23 -27.18 31.24
C SER A 105 -5.52 -27.04 32.58
N LYS A 106 -6.23 -26.56 33.61
CA LYS A 106 -5.75 -26.59 34.99
C LYS A 106 -6.39 -27.78 35.68
N ASP A 107 -5.59 -28.73 36.12
CA ASP A 107 -6.10 -29.83 36.91
C ASP A 107 -6.59 -29.31 38.27
N PRO A 108 -7.85 -29.59 38.66
CA PRO A 108 -8.44 -29.02 39.87
C PRO A 108 -7.85 -29.57 41.18
N VAL A 109 -7.00 -30.60 41.12
CA VAL A 109 -6.46 -31.31 42.29
C VAL A 109 -4.97 -30.98 42.53
N THR A 110 -4.14 -31.01 41.48
CA THR A 110 -2.68 -30.75 41.56
C THR A 110 -2.29 -29.34 41.17
N ALA A 111 -3.22 -28.53 40.64
CA ALA A 111 -2.95 -27.20 40.08
C ALA A 111 -1.87 -27.15 38.98
N GLU A 112 -1.47 -28.31 38.44
CA GLU A 112 -0.56 -28.41 37.31
C GLU A 112 -1.27 -27.97 36.03
N ILE A 113 -0.56 -27.19 35.23
CA ILE A 113 -1.01 -26.74 33.91
C ILE A 113 -0.55 -27.78 32.91
N THR A 114 -1.48 -28.56 32.37
CA THR A 114 -1.19 -29.43 31.22
C THR A 114 -1.40 -28.64 29.94
N GLU A 115 -0.33 -28.42 29.18
CA GLU A 115 -0.42 -27.78 27.86
C GLU A 115 -0.81 -28.81 26.81
N GLY A 116 -1.97 -28.64 26.19
CA GLY A 116 -2.39 -29.42 25.02
C GLY A 116 -1.78 -28.92 23.72
N TYR A 117 -1.98 -29.67 22.63
CA TYR A 117 -1.59 -29.23 21.28
C TYR A 117 -2.37 -27.96 20.89
N PRO A 118 -1.72 -26.96 20.25
CA PRO A 118 -2.40 -25.76 19.79
C PRO A 118 -3.52 -26.09 18.80
N GLN A 119 -4.74 -25.62 19.08
CA GLN A 119 -5.87 -25.73 18.16
C GLN A 119 -6.08 -24.41 17.44
N LEU A 120 -5.47 -24.29 16.25
CA LEU A 120 -5.55 -23.07 15.44
C LEU A 120 -6.89 -23.00 14.69
N LYS A 121 -7.50 -21.81 14.69
CA LYS A 121 -8.66 -21.52 13.85
C LYS A 121 -8.23 -21.43 12.39
N PRO A 122 -9.12 -21.73 11.41
CA PRO A 122 -8.78 -21.61 9.99
C PRO A 122 -8.23 -20.23 9.58
N ALA A 123 -8.74 -19.16 10.19
CA ALA A 123 -8.25 -17.80 9.95
C ALA A 123 -6.82 -17.57 10.47
N GLU A 124 -6.47 -18.15 11.62
CA GLU A 124 -5.13 -18.05 12.23
C GLU A 124 -4.11 -18.84 11.39
N VAL A 125 -4.50 -20.01 10.88
CA VAL A 125 -3.69 -20.80 9.95
C VAL A 125 -3.34 -19.98 8.69
N ASN A 126 -4.30 -19.25 8.13
CA ASN A 126 -4.06 -18.41 6.95
C ASN A 126 -3.12 -17.24 7.25
N VAL A 127 -3.21 -16.65 8.45
CA VAL A 127 -2.29 -15.59 8.89
C VAL A 127 -0.88 -16.14 9.05
N ILE A 128 -0.71 -17.26 9.73
CA ILE A 128 0.61 -17.90 9.92
C ILE A 128 1.24 -18.22 8.57
N LYS A 129 0.49 -18.85 7.65
CA LYS A 129 0.97 -19.15 6.29
C LYS A 129 1.43 -17.90 5.54
N ALA A 130 0.69 -16.79 5.66
CA ALA A 130 1.06 -15.54 5.01
C ALA A 130 2.32 -14.91 5.63
N LEU A 131 2.47 -14.99 6.96
CA LEU A 131 3.67 -14.52 7.67
C LEU A 131 4.90 -15.36 7.34
N GLU A 132 4.78 -16.69 7.35
CA GLU A 132 5.88 -17.60 7.00
C GLU A 132 6.35 -17.37 5.56
N ARG A 133 5.40 -17.18 4.62
CA ARG A 133 5.71 -16.84 3.23
C ARG A 133 6.41 -15.49 3.13
N SER A 134 5.95 -14.47 3.86
CA SER A 134 6.57 -13.14 3.78
C SER A 134 8.00 -13.15 4.32
N VAL A 135 8.27 -13.85 5.44
CA VAL A 135 9.59 -13.95 6.08
C VAL A 135 10.63 -14.62 5.18
N ASP A 136 10.24 -15.61 4.38
CA ASP A 136 11.11 -16.28 3.40
C ASP A 136 11.61 -15.30 2.31
N LYS A 137 10.81 -14.29 1.98
CA LYS A 137 11.14 -13.33 0.92
C LYS A 137 12.03 -12.18 1.39
N GLN A 138 12.59 -11.48 0.42
CA GLN A 138 13.36 -10.26 0.67
C GLN A 138 12.40 -9.10 0.94
N GLY A 139 12.62 -8.40 2.05
CA GLY A 139 11.92 -7.17 2.40
C GLY A 139 12.65 -5.93 1.90
N PHE A 140 11.90 -4.95 1.43
CA PHE A 140 12.39 -3.64 1.01
C PHE A 140 11.70 -2.55 1.82
N ASP A 141 12.44 -1.49 2.14
CA ASP A 141 11.83 -0.28 2.68
C ASP A 141 11.05 0.40 1.55
N ALA A 142 9.74 0.53 1.73
CA ALA A 142 8.85 1.14 0.76
C ALA A 142 8.13 2.36 1.35
N GLY A 143 7.79 3.29 0.47
CA GLY A 143 6.92 4.40 0.79
C GLY A 143 6.08 4.77 -0.43
N VAL A 144 4.77 4.86 -0.23
CA VAL A 144 3.82 5.20 -1.30
C VAL A 144 3.26 6.58 -1.05
N ARG A 145 3.25 7.40 -2.10
CA ARG A 145 2.75 8.78 -2.08
C ARG A 145 1.78 8.98 -3.24
N ALA A 146 0.70 9.71 -2.97
CA ALA A 146 -0.20 10.19 -4.00
C ALA A 146 -0.33 11.71 -3.92
N VAL A 147 -0.26 12.36 -5.09
CA VAL A 147 -0.42 13.80 -5.23
C VAL A 147 -1.51 14.05 -6.26
N TYR A 148 -2.45 14.90 -5.89
CA TYR A 148 -3.58 15.33 -6.69
C TYR A 148 -3.45 16.81 -7.01
N ILE A 149 -3.40 17.13 -8.29
CA ILE A 149 -3.18 18.47 -8.81
C ILE A 149 -4.40 18.84 -9.65
N THR A 150 -5.04 19.95 -9.34
CA THR A 150 -6.18 20.44 -10.11
C THR A 150 -6.02 21.91 -10.44
N LYS A 151 -6.71 22.36 -11.48
CA LYS A 151 -7.01 23.79 -11.61
C LYS A 151 -7.92 24.24 -10.45
N PRO A 152 -7.82 25.50 -9.98
CA PRO A 152 -8.61 26.02 -8.87
C PRO A 152 -10.12 25.84 -9.07
N ASP A 153 -10.58 26.08 -10.30
CA ASP A 153 -12.00 26.06 -10.65
C ASP A 153 -12.61 24.64 -10.69
N VAL A 154 -11.76 23.61 -10.80
CA VAL A 154 -12.17 22.21 -10.95
C VAL A 154 -11.92 21.42 -9.67
N PHE A 155 -11.41 22.05 -8.61
CA PHE A 155 -11.09 21.34 -7.37
C PHE A 155 -12.34 20.81 -6.67
N LYS A 156 -12.50 19.49 -6.67
CA LYS A 156 -13.59 18.78 -5.98
C LYS A 156 -13.05 18.01 -4.78
N GLY A 157 -13.16 18.63 -3.59
CA GLY A 157 -12.72 18.01 -2.33
C GLY A 157 -13.35 16.63 -2.06
N ASN A 158 -14.61 16.43 -2.47
CA ASN A 158 -15.35 15.18 -2.24
C ASN A 158 -14.76 13.98 -2.99
N LYS A 159 -13.99 14.19 -4.06
CA LYS A 159 -13.34 13.10 -4.80
C LYS A 159 -12.07 12.58 -4.11
N ILE A 160 -11.49 13.35 -3.20
CA ILE A 160 -10.20 13.04 -2.56
C ILE A 160 -10.27 11.76 -1.71
N PRO A 161 -11.25 11.57 -0.82
CA PRO A 161 -11.34 10.33 -0.04
C PRO A 161 -11.57 9.10 -0.92
N THR A 162 -12.45 9.21 -1.92
CA THR A 162 -12.84 8.09 -2.77
C THR A 162 -11.72 7.67 -3.72
N ASN A 163 -11.05 8.63 -4.36
CA ASN A 163 -10.08 8.35 -5.42
C ASN A 163 -8.64 8.21 -4.92
N ILE A 164 -8.29 8.87 -3.80
CA ILE A 164 -6.92 8.88 -3.31
C ILE A 164 -6.82 8.09 -2.02
N VAL A 165 -7.55 8.45 -0.96
CA VAL A 165 -7.40 7.77 0.34
C VAL A 165 -7.66 6.27 0.23
N ASN A 166 -8.70 5.88 -0.51
CA ASN A 166 -9.06 4.49 -0.70
C ASN A 166 -8.42 3.85 -1.94
N LEU A 167 -7.43 4.47 -2.59
CA LEU A 167 -6.88 3.97 -3.84
C LEU A 167 -6.43 2.50 -3.74
N TRP A 168 -5.69 2.17 -2.69
CA TRP A 168 -5.10 0.84 -2.45
C TRP A 168 -5.95 -0.07 -1.56
N SER A 169 -7.25 0.22 -1.40
CA SER A 169 -8.12 -0.55 -0.51
C SER A 169 -8.30 -2.03 -0.92
N THR A 170 -8.13 -2.34 -2.21
CA THR A 170 -8.28 -3.70 -2.78
C THR A 170 -7.23 -4.68 -2.28
N PHE A 171 -6.05 -4.18 -1.91
CA PHE A 171 -4.92 -4.98 -1.40
C PHE A 171 -5.06 -5.31 0.09
N GLY A 172 -6.08 -4.76 0.76
CA GLY A 172 -6.37 -5.04 2.16
C GLY A 172 -7.16 -6.35 2.36
N SER A 173 -6.90 -7.02 3.48
CA SER A 173 -7.78 -8.07 4.03
C SER A 173 -8.09 -7.78 5.50
N GLY A 174 -9.15 -8.37 6.06
CA GLY A 174 -9.45 -8.25 7.49
C GLY A 174 -8.35 -8.83 8.38
N TYR A 175 -7.74 -9.94 7.95
CA TYR A 175 -6.67 -10.63 8.68
C TYR A 175 -5.26 -10.16 8.29
N LEU A 176 -5.06 -9.65 7.06
CA LEU A 176 -3.79 -9.07 6.59
C LEU A 176 -3.69 -7.57 6.88
N ASN A 177 -2.64 -6.93 6.36
CA ASN A 177 -2.44 -5.49 6.43
C ASN A 177 -3.22 -4.75 5.34
N LYS A 178 -3.32 -3.43 5.49
CA LYS A 178 -3.98 -2.54 4.52
C LYS A 178 -3.30 -1.18 4.53
N PHE A 179 -3.31 -0.51 3.38
CA PHE A 179 -2.89 0.87 3.27
C PHE A 179 -3.92 1.80 3.90
N VAL A 180 -3.44 2.73 4.71
CA VAL A 180 -4.22 3.78 5.36
C VAL A 180 -3.57 5.14 5.11
N PRO A 181 -4.32 6.25 5.17
CA PRO A 181 -3.73 7.57 5.03
C PRO A 181 -2.84 7.90 6.21
N GLY A 182 -1.61 8.35 5.93
CA GLY A 182 -0.72 8.91 6.93
C GLY A 182 -1.14 10.34 7.31
N ASN A 183 -0.94 10.70 8.57
CA ASN A 183 -1.35 12.00 9.13
C ASN A 183 -0.36 13.16 8.86
N THR A 184 0.60 12.98 7.96
CA THR A 184 1.76 13.89 7.85
C THR A 184 1.52 15.14 6.99
N TRP A 185 0.51 15.14 6.12
CA TRP A 185 0.30 16.18 5.11
C TRP A 185 -0.97 16.99 5.35
N HIS A 186 -1.90 16.96 4.40
CA HIS A 186 -3.17 17.67 4.51
C HIS A 186 -4.03 16.97 5.58
N VAL A 187 -3.97 17.48 6.80
CA VAL A 187 -4.79 17.01 7.92
C VAL A 187 -6.24 17.48 7.70
N SER A 188 -7.21 16.60 7.97
CA SER A 188 -8.61 17.00 8.07
C SER A 188 -8.75 17.97 9.24
N LEU A 189 -9.15 19.21 8.95
CA LEU A 189 -9.43 20.21 9.98
C LEU A 189 -10.92 20.19 10.27
N ASP A 190 -11.28 20.12 11.54
CA ASP A 190 -12.67 20.06 11.98
C ASP A 190 -13.38 21.41 11.76
N TYR A 191 -12.60 22.50 11.76
CA TYR A 191 -13.15 23.85 11.73
C TYR A 191 -12.44 24.78 10.75
N PRO A 192 -13.19 25.60 9.96
CA PRO A 192 -12.62 26.50 8.96
C PRO A 192 -11.60 27.52 9.50
N TRP A 193 -11.74 27.95 10.76
CA TRP A 193 -10.83 28.94 11.38
C TRP A 193 -9.47 28.36 11.78
N GLN A 194 -9.32 27.03 11.81
CA GLN A 194 -8.04 26.38 12.13
C GLN A 194 -6.98 26.58 11.04
N ASP A 195 -7.39 26.92 9.81
CA ASP A 195 -6.49 27.32 8.72
C ASP A 195 -6.75 28.76 8.28
N PHE A 196 -6.28 29.69 9.11
CA PHE A 196 -6.34 31.11 8.77
C PHE A 196 -5.74 31.38 7.39
N ARG A 197 -6.56 31.91 6.48
CA ARG A 197 -6.20 32.24 5.08
C ARG A 197 -5.61 31.06 4.28
N ASN A 198 -5.96 29.81 4.61
CA ASN A 198 -5.43 28.62 3.94
C ASN A 198 -3.89 28.54 3.94
N MET A 199 -3.24 29.16 4.94
CA MET A 199 -1.78 29.24 5.01
C MET A 199 -1.15 27.87 5.26
N ARG A 200 -1.80 27.01 6.04
CA ARG A 200 -1.34 25.65 6.33
C ARG A 200 -1.51 24.77 5.10
N ALA A 201 -2.70 24.76 4.51
CA ALA A 201 -2.96 24.03 3.26
C ALA A 201 -1.95 24.41 2.17
N ALA A 202 -1.72 25.70 1.94
CA ALA A 202 -0.76 26.18 0.95
C ALA A 202 0.69 25.75 1.25
N ARG A 203 1.07 25.71 2.53
CA ARG A 203 2.39 25.21 2.96
C ARG A 203 2.52 23.71 2.68
N PHE A 204 1.50 22.92 2.99
CA PHE A 204 1.50 21.48 2.72
C PHE A 204 1.53 21.19 1.23
N SER A 205 0.69 21.86 0.43
CA SER A 205 0.68 21.78 -1.04
C SER A 205 2.07 22.01 -1.64
N ARG A 206 2.81 23.02 -1.14
CA ARG A 206 4.16 23.31 -1.61
C ARG A 206 5.17 22.24 -1.17
N ARG A 207 5.12 21.82 0.09
CA ARG A 207 6.07 20.86 0.67
C ARG A 207 5.89 19.47 0.07
N ILE A 208 4.66 19.01 -0.16
CA ILE A 208 4.42 17.70 -0.75
C ILE A 208 4.86 17.64 -2.21
N LEU A 209 4.64 18.71 -2.97
CA LEU A 209 5.13 18.79 -4.34
C LEU A 209 6.66 18.82 -4.40
N ASP A 210 7.31 19.56 -3.50
CA ASP A 210 8.78 19.57 -3.37
C ASP A 210 9.32 18.19 -2.98
N ALA A 211 8.69 17.52 -2.00
CA ALA A 211 9.03 16.15 -1.63
C ALA A 211 8.83 15.16 -2.77
N TYR A 212 7.76 15.31 -3.56
CA TYR A 212 7.47 14.49 -4.74
C TYR A 212 8.55 14.68 -5.81
N ARG A 213 8.90 15.93 -6.13
CA ARG A 213 9.95 16.28 -7.10
C ARG A 213 11.32 15.75 -6.69
N ARG A 214 11.67 15.88 -5.42
CA ARG A 214 12.95 15.40 -4.87
C ARG A 214 12.99 13.89 -4.65
N ARG A 215 11.85 13.21 -4.73
CA ARG A 215 11.69 11.79 -4.33
C ARG A 215 12.22 11.52 -2.92
N SER A 216 12.16 12.53 -2.05
CA SER A 216 12.68 12.46 -0.69
C SER A 216 11.61 11.82 0.20
N LEU A 217 11.94 10.66 0.73
CA LEU A 217 11.15 9.92 1.71
C LEU A 217 12.07 9.29 2.76
N PHE A 218 13.19 8.73 2.31
CA PHE A 218 14.19 8.07 3.15
C PHE A 218 15.30 8.99 3.67
N HIS A 219 15.40 10.21 3.14
CA HIS A 219 16.50 11.12 3.38
C HIS A 219 15.99 12.55 3.60
N PRO A 220 16.72 13.39 4.36
CA PRO A 220 16.45 14.82 4.45
C PRO A 220 16.31 15.44 3.05
N PRO A 221 15.44 16.44 2.85
CA PRO A 221 14.75 17.26 3.86
C PRO A 221 13.38 16.74 4.30
N TYR A 222 12.90 15.62 3.74
CA TYR A 222 11.61 15.01 4.08
C TYR A 222 11.81 13.54 4.40
N GLU A 223 12.28 13.26 5.61
CA GLU A 223 12.26 11.92 6.17
C GLU A 223 10.85 11.62 6.71
N ARG A 224 10.32 10.48 6.29
CA ARG A 224 8.91 10.11 6.47
C ARG A 224 8.80 8.66 6.93
N PRO A 225 7.68 8.28 7.58
CA PRO A 225 7.45 6.90 7.95
C PRO A 225 7.54 6.04 6.69
N ARG A 226 8.37 5.00 6.79
CA ARG A 226 8.51 3.93 5.81
C ARG A 226 7.92 2.68 6.42
N PHE A 227 7.49 1.77 5.57
CA PHE A 227 7.08 0.43 5.96
C PHE A 227 7.83 -0.57 5.10
N VAL A 228 7.91 -1.81 5.56
CA VAL A 228 8.55 -2.88 4.80
C VAL A 228 7.53 -3.56 3.90
N LEU A 229 7.87 -3.75 2.62
CA LEU A 229 7.15 -4.63 1.70
C LEU A 229 8.10 -5.69 1.16
N THR A 230 7.62 -6.92 1.07
CA THR A 230 8.31 -8.03 0.44
C THR A 230 8.27 -7.94 -1.08
N THR A 231 9.09 -8.76 -1.75
CA THR A 231 9.07 -8.90 -3.22
C THR A 231 7.69 -9.25 -3.76
N GLU A 232 6.93 -10.10 -3.05
CA GLU A 232 5.60 -10.52 -3.49
C GLU A 232 4.60 -9.37 -3.45
N GLU A 233 4.60 -8.61 -2.34
CA GLU A 233 3.73 -7.45 -2.18
C GLU A 233 4.08 -6.35 -3.18
N LEU A 234 5.37 -6.10 -3.41
CA LEU A 234 5.85 -5.15 -4.40
C LEU A 234 5.46 -5.55 -5.83
N ALA A 235 5.61 -6.82 -6.19
CA ALA A 235 5.18 -7.33 -7.49
C ALA A 235 3.68 -7.17 -7.71
N THR A 236 2.88 -7.23 -6.63
CA THR A 236 1.42 -7.11 -6.69
C THR A 236 0.93 -5.67 -6.86
N ILE A 237 1.69 -4.69 -6.37
CA ILE A 237 1.36 -3.25 -6.55
C ILE A 237 2.07 -2.62 -7.75
N TYR A 238 3.11 -3.28 -8.27
CA TYR A 238 3.94 -2.84 -9.39
C TYR A 238 4.03 -3.94 -10.45
N HIS A 239 2.91 -4.18 -11.13
CA HIS A 239 2.85 -4.97 -12.35
C HIS A 239 2.04 -4.25 -13.42
N PHE A 240 2.20 -4.68 -14.67
CA PHE A 240 1.33 -4.22 -15.74
C PHE A 240 0.00 -4.96 -15.67
N PRO A 241 -1.13 -4.27 -15.88
CA PRO A 241 -2.41 -4.93 -15.87
C PRO A 241 -2.49 -6.00 -16.96
N THR A 242 -3.06 -7.15 -16.63
CA THR A 242 -3.21 -8.26 -17.59
C THR A 242 -4.03 -7.84 -18.80
N ALA A 243 -3.75 -8.41 -19.97
CA ALA A 243 -4.43 -8.11 -21.24
C ALA A 243 -5.94 -8.40 -21.22
N GLU A 244 -6.49 -8.98 -20.17
CA GLU A 244 -7.91 -9.34 -20.07
C GLU A 244 -8.71 -8.38 -19.19
N THR A 245 -8.04 -7.60 -18.34
CA THR A 245 -8.71 -6.66 -17.45
C THR A 245 -9.17 -5.41 -18.21
N LYS A 246 -10.42 -5.44 -18.67
CA LYS A 246 -11.07 -4.33 -19.38
C LYS A 246 -11.41 -3.18 -18.42
N ALA A 247 -10.40 -2.50 -17.88
CA ALA A 247 -10.62 -1.24 -17.16
C ALA A 247 -11.16 -0.20 -18.17
N PRO A 248 -12.38 0.34 -17.97
CA PRO A 248 -13.10 1.11 -19.00
C PRO A 248 -12.42 2.44 -19.40
N GLY A 249 -11.41 2.89 -18.65
CA GLY A 249 -10.70 4.14 -18.92
C GLY A 249 -9.28 4.02 -19.43
N ILE A 250 -8.75 2.82 -19.65
CA ILE A 250 -7.43 2.64 -20.25
C ILE A 250 -7.61 2.44 -21.76
N GLN A 251 -7.16 3.42 -22.55
CA GLN A 251 -6.94 3.19 -23.97
C GLN A 251 -5.74 2.26 -24.14
N ARG A 252 -6.00 1.06 -24.64
CA ARG A 252 -4.95 0.12 -25.00
C ARG A 252 -4.50 0.43 -26.41
N ILE A 253 -3.21 0.70 -26.56
CA ILE A 253 -2.58 0.76 -27.87
C ILE A 253 -2.30 -0.68 -28.27
N SER A 254 -2.89 -1.14 -29.37
CA SER A 254 -2.58 -2.46 -29.91
C SER A 254 -1.11 -2.47 -30.32
N SER A 255 -0.35 -3.46 -29.84
CA SER A 255 1.06 -3.65 -30.21
C SER A 255 1.21 -4.23 -31.63
N THR A 256 0.33 -3.84 -32.56
CA THR A 256 0.41 -4.31 -33.94
C THR A 256 1.66 -3.69 -34.55
N LYS A 257 2.69 -4.51 -34.82
CA LYS A 257 3.70 -4.18 -35.83
C LYS A 257 2.92 -3.76 -37.07
N GLY A 258 3.18 -2.56 -37.60
CA GLY A 258 2.52 -2.13 -38.82
C GLY A 258 2.66 -3.23 -39.87
N ASP A 259 1.54 -3.72 -40.40
CA ASP A 259 1.59 -4.67 -41.50
C ASP A 259 2.46 -4.06 -42.60
N ALA A 260 3.25 -4.92 -43.25
CA ALA A 260 4.14 -4.47 -44.31
C ALA A 260 3.34 -3.64 -45.32
N PRO A 261 3.82 -2.45 -45.72
CA PRO A 261 3.11 -1.61 -46.66
C PRO A 261 2.81 -2.43 -47.91
N THR A 262 1.60 -2.32 -48.44
CA THR A 262 1.05 -3.09 -49.57
C THR A 262 1.83 -2.93 -50.90
N ASN A 263 2.92 -2.15 -50.90
CA ASN A 263 3.77 -1.84 -52.05
C ASN A 263 5.17 -2.48 -51.96
N LEU A 264 5.30 -3.67 -51.39
CA LEU A 264 6.50 -4.47 -51.60
C LEU A 264 6.41 -5.16 -52.98
N PRO A 265 7.37 -4.93 -53.89
CA PRO A 265 7.46 -5.74 -55.11
C PRO A 265 7.75 -7.19 -54.71
N THR A 266 7.08 -8.11 -55.39
CA THR A 266 7.32 -9.56 -55.30
C THR A 266 8.58 -9.94 -56.08
#